data_AF-A0A2S9FH55-F1
#
_entry.id   AF-A0A2S9FH55-F1
#
_cell.length_a   1.000
_cell.length_b   1.000
_cell.length_c   1.000
_cell.angle_alpha   90.00
_cell.angle_beta   90.00
_cell.angle_gamma   90.00
#
_symmetry.space_group_name_H-M   'P 1'
#
loop_
_entity.id
_entity.type
_entity.pdbx_description
1 polymer ?
#
loop_
_entity_poly.entity_id
_entity_poly.type
_entity_poly.pdbx_seq_one_letter_code
_entity_poly.pdbx_strand_id
1 'polypeptide(L)'
;MTGGFWRKYGVKNGVRVAATTTCPGLWRLIRRTPGLNSLCNRFLINSSIYTMKARPGALSTMDDYTSWESLRDRTYSRRHLKGDPDLVRDDKPSLDSVTALFARPAGRSAVSEKSTLLFPLFAQWFVDGFLRTDPQDPRKNTSTHDIDLSQLYGQTKHETDMLRGEDGL
;
A
#
# COMPACT_ATOMS: atom_id res chain seq x y z
N MET A 1 -20.68 -14.55 10.27
CA MET A 1 -20.01 -15.20 11.41
C MET A 1 -19.08 -14.18 12.09
N THR A 2 -19.55 -13.52 13.15
CA THR A 2 -18.75 -12.52 13.91
C THR A 2 -17.93 -13.23 14.98
N GLY A 3 -16.69 -13.59 14.67
CA GLY A 3 -15.73 -13.95 15.72
C GLY A 3 -15.50 -12.77 16.66
N GLY A 4 -15.50 -13.00 17.98
CA GLY A 4 -15.23 -11.94 18.96
C GLY A 4 -13.91 -11.21 18.68
N PHE A 5 -13.80 -9.94 19.12
CA PHE A 5 -12.68 -9.04 18.86
C PHE A 5 -11.30 -9.73 18.99
N TRP A 6 -11.08 -10.45 20.09
CA TRP A 6 -9.84 -11.16 20.37
C TRP A 6 -9.57 -12.35 19.44
N ARG A 7 -10.61 -13.02 18.95
CA ARG A 7 -10.48 -14.11 17.96
C ARG A 7 -10.13 -13.56 16.58
N LYS A 8 -10.63 -12.37 16.23
CA LYS A 8 -10.36 -11.71 14.94
C LYS A 8 -8.94 -11.15 14.86
N TYR A 9 -8.45 -10.53 15.93
CA TYR A 9 -7.17 -9.82 15.93
C TYR A 9 -6.03 -10.57 16.64
N GLY A 10 -6.34 -11.60 17.44
CA GLY A 10 -5.39 -12.18 18.39
C GLY A 10 -5.08 -11.23 19.56
N VAL A 11 -4.49 -11.75 20.63
CA VAL A 11 -4.23 -10.96 21.85
C VAL A 11 -3.29 -9.77 21.58
N LYS A 12 -2.16 -10.02 20.91
CA LYS A 12 -1.15 -9.00 20.64
C LYS A 12 -1.70 -7.85 19.78
N ASN A 13 -2.34 -8.14 18.65
CA ASN A 13 -2.86 -7.06 17.79
C ASN A 13 -4.15 -6.46 18.35
N GLY A 14 -4.96 -7.24 19.09
CA GLY A 14 -6.15 -6.74 19.78
C GLY A 14 -5.80 -5.68 20.82
N VAL A 15 -4.78 -5.90 21.64
CA VAL A 15 -4.30 -4.89 22.61
C VAL A 15 -3.82 -3.64 21.88
N ARG A 16 -3.07 -3.79 20.78
CA ARG A 16 -2.57 -2.66 19.99
C ARG A 16 -3.71 -1.82 19.40
N VAL A 17 -4.70 -2.47 18.80
CA VAL A 17 -5.89 -1.79 18.24
C VAL A 17 -6.66 -1.09 19.36
N ALA A 18 -6.96 -1.80 20.45
CA ALA A 18 -7.67 -1.20 21.58
C ALA A 18 -6.92 0.02 22.12
N ALA A 19 -5.61 -0.06 22.33
CA ALA A 19 -4.81 1.06 22.81
C ALA A 19 -4.86 2.29 21.88
N THR A 20 -4.82 2.10 20.56
CA THR A 20 -4.80 3.22 19.60
C THR A 20 -6.17 3.75 19.20
N THR A 21 -7.24 2.98 19.42
CA THR A 21 -8.61 3.39 19.03
C THR A 21 -9.51 3.74 20.20
N THR A 22 -9.08 3.51 21.44
CA THR A 22 -9.84 3.85 22.66
C THR A 22 -9.23 5.05 23.41
N CYS A 23 -9.96 5.58 24.40
CA CYS A 23 -9.50 6.65 25.31
C CYS A 23 -9.08 7.97 24.60
N PRO A 24 -9.99 8.65 23.89
CA PRO A 24 -9.67 9.88 23.15
C PRO A 24 -9.20 11.06 24.04
N GLY A 25 -9.49 11.04 25.34
CA GLY A 25 -8.99 12.04 26.29
C GLY A 25 -7.48 11.94 26.51
N LEU A 26 -6.97 10.72 26.72
CA LEU A 26 -5.54 10.45 26.88
C LEU A 26 -4.76 10.86 25.63
N TRP A 27 -5.25 10.48 24.43
CA TRP A 27 -4.60 10.86 23.17
C TRP A 27 -4.63 12.37 22.90
N ARG A 28 -5.64 13.10 23.40
CA ARG A 28 -5.65 14.57 23.35
C ARG A 28 -4.58 15.16 24.28
N LEU A 29 -4.39 14.59 25.46
CA LEU A 29 -3.33 15.02 26.38
C LEU A 29 -1.93 14.77 25.81
N ILE A 30 -1.68 13.56 25.28
CA ILE A 30 -0.41 13.19 24.64
C ILE A 30 -0.07 14.15 23.50
N ARG A 31 -1.05 14.47 22.63
CA ARG A 31 -0.84 15.38 21.48
C ARG A 31 -0.54 16.82 21.89
N ARG A 32 -1.02 17.29 23.04
CA ARG A 32 -0.77 18.65 23.54
C ARG A 32 0.65 18.84 24.06
N THR A 33 1.34 17.77 24.44
CA THR A 33 2.70 17.81 24.99
C THR A 33 3.71 17.44 23.89
N PRO A 34 4.46 18.39 23.30
CA PRO A 34 5.27 18.12 22.11
C PRO A 34 6.30 16.99 22.26
N GLY A 35 6.99 16.92 23.41
CA GLY A 35 7.98 15.88 23.68
C GLY A 35 7.35 14.48 23.77
N LEU A 36 6.24 14.36 24.49
CA LEU A 36 5.52 13.08 24.61
C LEU A 36 4.90 12.66 23.28
N ASN A 37 4.32 13.61 22.54
CA ASN A 37 3.80 13.37 21.20
C ASN A 37 4.89 12.83 20.26
N SER A 38 6.05 13.47 20.21
CA SER A 38 7.18 13.03 19.38
C SER A 38 7.65 11.62 19.75
N LEU A 39 7.80 11.33 21.05
CA LEU A 39 8.19 9.99 21.53
C LEU A 39 7.16 8.91 21.16
N CYS A 40 5.87 9.17 21.44
CA CYS A 40 4.79 8.26 21.09
C CYS A 40 4.70 8.04 19.58
N ASN A 41 4.79 9.11 18.78
CA ASN A 41 4.74 9.02 17.33
C ASN A 41 5.92 8.20 16.79
N ARG A 42 7.14 8.47 17.26
CA ARG A 42 8.34 7.69 16.90
C ARG A 42 8.17 6.21 17.23
N PHE A 43 7.67 5.89 18.43
CA PHE A 43 7.42 4.50 18.83
C PHE A 43 6.37 3.82 17.94
N LEU A 44 5.25 4.48 17.67
CA LEU A 44 4.17 3.91 16.85
C LEU A 44 4.59 3.72 15.39
N ILE A 45 5.31 4.68 14.81
CA ILE A 45 5.84 4.58 13.45
C ILE A 45 6.86 3.45 13.37
N ASN A 46 7.88 3.44 14.24
CA ASN A 46 8.92 2.42 14.23
C ASN A 46 8.35 1.01 14.46
N SER A 47 7.44 0.84 15.43
CA SER A 47 6.80 -0.45 15.69
C SER A 47 5.91 -0.94 14.54
N SER A 48 5.47 -0.04 13.64
CA SER A 48 4.77 -0.41 12.40
C SER A 48 5.76 -0.78 11.30
N ILE A 49 6.77 0.04 11.08
CA ILE A 49 7.78 -0.15 10.02
C ILE A 49 8.56 -1.45 10.24
N TYR A 50 9.01 -1.70 11.48
CA TYR A 50 9.80 -2.90 11.81
C TYR A 50 9.00 -4.21 11.84
N THR A 51 7.72 -4.19 11.46
CA THR A 51 7.00 -5.44 11.12
C THR A 51 7.44 -6.01 9.78
N MET A 52 8.06 -5.19 8.92
CA MET A 52 8.61 -5.57 7.63
C MET A 52 10.13 -5.55 7.66
N LYS A 53 10.76 -6.37 6.80
CA LYS A 53 12.22 -6.31 6.59
C LYS A 53 12.60 -4.93 6.04
N ALA A 54 13.69 -4.35 6.56
CA ALA A 54 14.21 -3.09 6.07
C ALA A 54 14.62 -3.19 4.59
N ARG A 55 14.55 -2.06 3.87
CA ARG A 55 15.00 -1.96 2.47
C ARG A 55 16.54 -2.10 2.39
N PRO A 56 17.11 -2.55 1.27
CA PRO A 56 16.42 -2.96 0.03
C PRO A 56 15.73 -4.33 0.16
N GLY A 57 14.63 -4.51 -0.57
CA GLY A 57 13.98 -5.83 -0.67
C GLY A 57 14.87 -6.76 -1.48
N ALA A 58 15.11 -7.98 -0.97
CA ALA A 58 16.02 -8.94 -1.59
C ALA A 58 15.50 -9.53 -2.91
N LEU A 59 14.18 -9.51 -3.13
CA LEU A 59 13.54 -10.16 -4.28
C LEU A 59 12.81 -9.11 -5.13
N SER A 60 12.79 -9.35 -6.44
CA SER A 60 11.96 -8.61 -7.39
C SER A 60 11.24 -9.58 -8.32
N THR A 61 10.38 -9.05 -9.17
CA THR A 61 9.68 -9.77 -10.24
C THR A 61 10.59 -10.11 -11.43
N MET A 62 11.85 -9.65 -11.41
CA MET A 62 12.85 -9.99 -12.42
C MET A 62 13.21 -11.47 -12.36
N ASP A 63 13.60 -11.96 -11.18
CA ASP A 63 14.07 -13.33 -10.93
C ASP A 63 13.67 -13.83 -9.53
N ASP A 64 13.74 -15.15 -9.31
CA ASP A 64 13.43 -15.81 -8.03
C ASP A 64 14.59 -15.84 -7.02
N TYR A 65 15.72 -15.24 -7.39
CA TYR A 65 16.89 -15.06 -6.53
C TYR A 65 17.37 -13.60 -6.57
N THR A 66 18.22 -13.26 -5.60
CA THR A 66 18.81 -11.92 -5.51
C THR A 66 20.04 -11.83 -6.39
N SER A 67 20.02 -10.93 -7.38
CA SER A 67 21.18 -10.56 -8.20
C SER A 67 21.45 -9.06 -8.10
N TRP A 68 22.61 -8.61 -8.60
CA TRP A 68 22.91 -7.18 -8.62
C TRP A 68 21.95 -6.43 -9.55
N GLU A 69 21.61 -7.05 -10.68
CA GLU A 69 20.64 -6.59 -11.65
C GLU A 69 19.25 -6.45 -11.01
N SER A 70 18.78 -7.46 -10.27
CA SER A 70 17.47 -7.46 -9.62
C SER A 70 17.34 -6.40 -8.51
N LEU A 71 18.46 -5.98 -7.91
CA LEU A 71 18.50 -4.97 -6.85
C LEU A 71 18.57 -3.53 -7.39
N ARG A 72 19.28 -3.34 -8.51
CA ARG A 72 19.50 -2.02 -9.12
C ARG A 72 18.37 -1.64 -10.07
N ASP A 73 17.82 -2.58 -10.83
CA ASP A 73 16.77 -2.29 -11.80
C ASP A 73 15.44 -2.02 -11.09
N ARG A 74 15.05 -0.73 -11.10
CA ARG A 74 13.81 -0.26 -10.49
C ARG A 74 12.60 -0.43 -11.39
N THR A 75 12.75 -0.85 -12.64
CA THR A 75 11.60 -1.13 -13.51
C THR A 75 10.84 -2.36 -13.03
N TYR A 76 11.48 -3.26 -12.29
CA TYR A 76 10.84 -4.45 -11.72
C TYR A 76 10.29 -4.19 -10.31
N SER A 77 9.06 -4.64 -10.09
CA SER A 77 8.44 -4.55 -8.76
C SER A 77 9.14 -5.46 -7.75
N ARG A 78 9.39 -4.97 -6.53
CA ARG A 78 9.96 -5.77 -5.42
C ARG A 78 8.93 -6.78 -4.89
N ARG A 79 9.40 -7.95 -4.46
CA ARG A 79 8.59 -9.01 -3.85
C ARG A 79 9.00 -9.23 -2.39
N HIS A 80 8.02 -9.55 -1.55
CA HIS A 80 8.26 -9.94 -0.15
C HIS A 80 8.59 -11.43 0.01
N LEU A 81 8.08 -12.25 -0.91
CA LEU A 81 8.23 -13.71 -0.92
C LEU A 81 8.75 -14.16 -2.28
N LYS A 82 9.40 -15.33 -2.31
CA LYS A 82 9.80 -15.98 -3.56
C LYS A 82 8.56 -16.46 -4.32
N GLY A 83 8.67 -16.56 -5.64
CA GLY A 83 7.69 -17.31 -6.42
C GLY A 83 7.68 -18.76 -5.95
N ASP A 84 6.48 -19.33 -5.86
CA ASP A 84 6.31 -20.74 -5.58
C ASP A 84 5.92 -21.43 -6.91
N PRO A 85 6.86 -22.13 -7.57
CA PRO A 85 6.59 -22.80 -8.84
C PRO A 85 5.54 -23.91 -8.68
N ASP A 86 5.42 -24.51 -7.50
CA ASP A 86 4.50 -25.61 -7.20
C ASP A 86 3.08 -25.09 -6.85
N LEU A 87 2.92 -23.78 -6.63
CA LEU A 87 1.62 -23.13 -6.40
C LEU A 87 0.78 -23.00 -7.69
N VAL A 88 1.34 -23.34 -8.86
CA VAL A 88 0.55 -23.53 -10.08
C VAL A 88 -0.24 -24.82 -9.94
N ARG A 89 -1.28 -24.78 -9.10
CA ARG A 89 -2.24 -25.87 -9.01
C ARG A 89 -3.24 -25.75 -10.15
N ASP A 90 -3.44 -26.84 -10.88
CA ASP A 90 -4.45 -26.96 -11.93
C ASP A 90 -5.89 -27.00 -11.39
N ASP A 91 -6.05 -27.13 -10.06
CA ASP A 91 -7.35 -27.20 -9.37
C ASP A 91 -7.89 -25.84 -8.90
N LYS A 92 -7.36 -24.73 -9.43
CA LYS A 92 -7.88 -23.39 -9.11
C LYS A 92 -9.35 -23.27 -9.52
N PRO A 93 -10.21 -22.63 -8.70
CA PRO A 93 -11.58 -22.35 -9.09
C PRO A 93 -11.62 -21.53 -10.39
N SER A 94 -12.67 -21.73 -11.20
CA SER A 94 -12.84 -20.95 -12.42
C SER A 94 -12.90 -19.45 -12.12
N LEU A 95 -12.40 -18.64 -13.06
CA LEU A 95 -12.45 -17.17 -12.94
C LEU A 95 -13.87 -16.66 -12.66
N ASP A 96 -14.88 -17.27 -13.28
CA ASP A 96 -16.29 -16.94 -13.08
C ASP A 96 -16.74 -17.20 -11.64
N SER A 97 -16.33 -18.33 -11.06
CA SER A 97 -16.66 -18.69 -9.67
C SER A 97 -16.05 -17.68 -8.69
N VAL A 98 -14.80 -17.27 -8.92
CA VAL A 98 -14.13 -16.27 -8.09
C VAL A 98 -14.76 -14.89 -8.27
N THR A 99 -15.06 -14.49 -9.52
CA THR A 99 -15.67 -13.20 -9.83
C THR A 99 -17.05 -13.06 -9.18
N ALA A 100 -17.84 -14.14 -9.16
CA ALA A 100 -19.13 -14.19 -8.48
C ALA A 100 -19.03 -13.88 -6.97
N LEU A 101 -17.92 -14.26 -6.30
CA LEU A 101 -17.70 -13.94 -4.87
C LEU A 101 -17.46 -12.45 -4.63
N PHE A 102 -16.87 -11.74 -5.59
CA PHE A 102 -16.55 -10.31 -5.50
C PHE A 102 -17.61 -9.40 -6.12
N ALA A 103 -18.62 -9.98 -6.80
CA ALA A 103 -19.73 -9.23 -7.36
C ALA A 103 -20.52 -8.51 -6.23
N ARG A 104 -20.80 -7.23 -6.42
CA ARG A 104 -21.65 -6.48 -5.48
C ARG A 104 -23.10 -6.97 -5.62
N PRO A 105 -23.77 -7.40 -4.54
CA PRO A 105 -25.16 -7.82 -4.64
C PRO A 105 -26.06 -6.66 -5.08
N ALA A 106 -26.99 -6.92 -5.99
CA ALA A 106 -27.95 -5.92 -6.45
C ALA A 106 -28.70 -5.30 -5.26
N GLY A 107 -28.80 -3.96 -5.24
CA GLY A 107 -29.46 -3.22 -4.17
C GLY A 107 -28.71 -3.18 -2.83
N ARG A 108 -27.52 -3.78 -2.69
CA ARG A 108 -26.69 -3.70 -1.49
C ARG A 108 -25.41 -2.92 -1.77
N SER A 109 -25.39 -1.66 -1.34
CA SER A 109 -24.16 -0.88 -1.21
C SER A 109 -23.94 -0.60 0.28
N ALA A 110 -22.94 -1.26 0.87
CA ALA A 110 -22.49 -0.90 2.20
C ALA A 110 -21.71 0.41 2.09
N VAL A 111 -22.30 1.51 2.54
CA VAL A 111 -21.63 2.80 2.60
C VAL A 111 -20.66 2.83 3.78
N SER A 112 -19.52 3.48 3.61
CA SER A 112 -18.62 3.75 4.74
C SER A 112 -19.23 4.80 5.66
N GLU A 113 -19.30 4.53 6.95
CA GLU A 113 -19.77 5.49 7.96
C GLU A 113 -18.84 6.71 8.11
N LYS A 114 -17.58 6.57 7.69
CA LYS A 114 -16.51 7.56 7.97
C LYS A 114 -15.87 8.16 6.73
N SER A 115 -16.11 7.60 5.56
CA SER A 115 -15.44 8.01 4.32
C SER A 115 -16.45 8.59 3.34
N THR A 116 -16.18 9.81 2.87
CA THR A 116 -16.85 10.40 1.71
C THR A 116 -16.17 9.92 0.42
N LEU A 117 -16.74 10.27 -0.74
CA LEU A 117 -16.12 9.98 -2.05
C LEU A 117 -14.77 10.67 -2.27
N LEU A 118 -14.42 11.70 -1.49
CA LEU A 118 -13.11 12.34 -1.57
C LEU A 118 -11.98 11.34 -1.26
N PHE A 119 -12.19 10.46 -0.27
CA PHE A 119 -11.16 9.50 0.13
C PHE A 119 -10.77 8.51 -0.99
N PRO A 120 -11.70 7.75 -1.62
CA PRO A 120 -11.35 6.84 -2.70
C PRO A 120 -10.81 7.57 -3.94
N LEU A 121 -11.29 8.77 -4.27
CA LEU A 121 -10.76 9.55 -5.39
C LEU A 121 -9.32 10.00 -5.14
N PHE A 122 -9.03 10.52 -3.94
CA PHE A 122 -7.67 10.87 -3.55
C PHE A 122 -6.77 9.63 -3.50
N ALA A 123 -7.26 8.53 -2.94
CA ALA A 123 -6.51 7.29 -2.87
C ALA A 123 -6.12 6.81 -4.27
N GLN A 124 -7.05 6.79 -5.22
CA GLN A 124 -6.78 6.45 -6.62
C GLN A 124 -5.73 7.41 -7.22
N TRP A 125 -5.99 8.72 -7.20
CA TRP A 125 -5.07 9.71 -7.74
C TRP A 125 -3.66 9.62 -7.14
N PHE A 126 -3.55 9.37 -5.84
CA PHE A 126 -2.27 9.28 -5.15
C PHE A 126 -1.50 8.00 -5.49
N VAL A 127 -2.17 6.83 -5.50
CA VAL A 127 -1.49 5.56 -5.78
C VAL A 127 -1.16 5.39 -7.27
N ASP A 128 -1.95 5.98 -8.16
CA ASP A 128 -1.69 5.97 -9.61
C ASP A 128 -0.38 6.69 -9.97
N GLY A 129 0.16 7.53 -9.07
CA GLY A 129 1.48 8.13 -9.21
C GLY A 129 2.64 7.13 -9.17
N PHE A 130 2.50 6.02 -8.44
CA PHE A 130 3.60 5.05 -8.21
C PHE A 130 3.22 3.57 -8.39
N LEU A 131 1.96 3.26 -8.72
CA LEU A 131 1.48 1.93 -9.09
C LEU A 131 1.09 1.90 -10.57
N ARG A 132 2.08 1.94 -11.48
CA ARG A 132 1.84 1.98 -12.92
C ARG A 132 2.43 0.79 -13.67
N THR A 133 1.75 -0.36 -13.64
CA THR A 133 2.18 -1.57 -14.36
C THR A 133 2.40 -1.29 -15.84
N ASP A 134 3.49 -1.81 -16.40
CA ASP A 134 3.77 -1.74 -17.84
C ASP A 134 2.74 -2.58 -18.61
N PRO A 135 2.01 -2.02 -19.59
CA PRO A 135 1.02 -2.76 -20.37
C PRO A 135 1.63 -3.86 -21.24
N GLN A 136 2.93 -3.82 -21.53
CA GLN A 136 3.64 -4.81 -22.34
C GLN A 136 4.33 -5.91 -21.51
N ASP A 137 4.62 -5.64 -20.22
CA ASP A 137 5.22 -6.61 -19.31
C ASP A 137 4.66 -6.46 -17.88
N PRO A 138 3.81 -7.37 -17.40
CA PRO A 138 3.17 -7.26 -16.08
C PRO A 138 4.16 -7.38 -14.91
N ARG A 139 5.42 -7.76 -15.16
CA ARG A 139 6.49 -7.77 -14.16
C ARG A 139 7.06 -6.37 -13.93
N LYS A 140 6.90 -5.47 -14.90
CA LYS A 140 7.50 -4.14 -14.90
C LYS A 140 6.53 -3.04 -14.52
N ASN A 141 7.10 -1.90 -14.18
CA ASN A 141 6.42 -0.66 -13.88
C ASN A 141 6.99 0.49 -14.72
N THR A 142 6.13 1.43 -15.07
CA THR A 142 6.51 2.67 -15.77
C THR A 142 6.78 3.84 -14.80
N SER A 143 6.52 3.65 -13.50
CA SER A 143 6.80 4.65 -12.46
C SER A 143 8.15 4.41 -11.76
N THR A 144 8.58 5.40 -10.99
CA THR A 144 9.80 5.36 -10.19
C THR A 144 9.67 4.53 -8.90
N HIS A 145 8.45 4.09 -8.53
CA HIS A 145 8.08 3.51 -7.22
C HIS A 145 8.26 4.45 -6.01
N ASP A 146 8.41 5.75 -6.24
CA ASP A 146 8.55 6.77 -5.20
C ASP A 146 7.38 7.77 -5.25
N ILE A 147 7.23 8.57 -4.19
CA ILE A 147 6.22 9.64 -4.15
C ILE A 147 6.86 10.90 -4.76
N ASP A 148 6.84 11.00 -6.08
CA ASP A 148 7.47 12.08 -6.86
C ASP A 148 6.46 13.07 -7.48
N LEU A 149 5.16 12.84 -7.29
CA LEU A 149 4.08 13.62 -7.89
C LEU A 149 4.13 13.65 -9.43
N SER A 150 4.63 12.60 -10.06
CA SER A 150 4.66 12.44 -11.51
C SER A 150 3.27 12.43 -12.17
N GLN A 151 2.19 12.21 -11.41
CA GLN A 151 0.82 12.45 -11.87
C GLN A 151 0.47 13.93 -12.08
N LEU A 152 1.27 14.85 -11.53
CA LEU A 152 1.17 16.29 -11.72
C LEU A 152 2.27 16.82 -12.66
N TYR A 153 3.49 16.31 -12.53
CA TYR A 153 4.66 16.85 -13.21
C TYR A 153 5.14 16.02 -14.41
N GLY A 154 4.50 14.90 -14.74
CA GLY A 154 5.00 13.96 -15.75
C GLY A 154 6.00 12.95 -15.19
N GLN A 155 6.16 11.81 -15.87
CA GLN A 155 7.11 10.73 -15.52
C GLN A 155 8.51 11.01 -16.06
N THR A 156 8.60 11.80 -17.13
CA THR A 156 9.86 12.13 -17.80
C THR A 156 10.09 13.62 -17.77
N LYS A 157 11.37 14.01 -17.84
CA LYS A 157 11.75 15.42 -17.98
C LYS A 157 11.06 16.09 -19.16
N HIS A 158 10.92 15.37 -20.28
CA HIS A 158 10.25 15.88 -21.46
C HIS A 158 8.77 16.23 -21.19
N GLU A 159 8.03 15.35 -20.52
CA GLU A 159 6.66 15.64 -20.10
C GLU A 159 6.59 16.82 -19.12
N THR A 160 7.52 16.88 -18.15
CA THR A 160 7.61 18.03 -17.24
C THR A 160 7.83 19.34 -17.99
N ASP A 161 8.71 19.36 -18.97
CA ASP A 161 9.00 20.55 -19.78
C ASP A 161 7.77 20.98 -20.59
N MET A 162 6.97 20.03 -21.11
CA MET A 162 5.73 20.32 -21.84
C MET A 162 4.61 20.85 -20.93
N LEU A 163 4.53 20.38 -19.68
CA LEU A 163 3.49 20.77 -18.73
C LEU A 163 3.77 22.13 -18.06
N ARG A 164 4.99 22.63 -18.15
CA ARG A 164 5.41 23.87 -17.49
C ARG A 164 4.99 25.10 -18.30
N GLY A 165 4.45 26.11 -17.62
CA GLY A 165 4.16 27.42 -18.21
C GLY A 165 5.44 28.20 -18.54
N GLU A 166 5.30 29.26 -19.33
CA GLU A 166 6.41 30.12 -19.77
C GLU A 166 7.15 30.80 -18.59
N ASP A 167 6.46 31.03 -17.48
CA ASP A 167 7.01 31.65 -16.28
C ASP A 167 7.78 30.68 -15.36
N GLY A 168 7.87 29.39 -15.73
CA GLY A 168 8.19 28.34 -14.76
C GLY A 168 6.96 28.00 -13.89
N LEU A 169 7.13 27.15 -12.87
CA LEU A 169 6.10 27.01 -11.84
C LEU A 169 5.99 28.29 -11.03
#